data_AF-A0A0B4XSH2-F1
#
_entry.id   AF-A0A0B4XSH2-F1
#
_cell.length_a   1.000
_cell.length_b   1.000
_cell.length_c   1.000
_cell.angle_alpha   90.00
_cell.angle_beta   90.00
_cell.angle_gamma   90.00
#
_symmetry.space_group_name_H-M   'P 1'
#
loop_
_entity.id
_entity.type
_entity.pdbx_description
1 polymer ?
#
loop_
_entity_poly.entity_id
_entity_poly.type
_entity_poly.pdbx_seq_one_letter_code
_entity_poly.pdbx_strand_id
1 'polypeptide(L)'
;MEEIVADFSAINDLASLVSFVRKYGLETKEHPDTFVVNTHEGQIHGMTVEVVHRWRDRCRAFQVRPDGNNIELKIADEEGKIIFSSTVSYLDDI
;
A
#
# COMPACT_ATOMS: atom_id res chain seq x y z
N MET A 1 -6.13 -14.71 5.41
CA MET A 1 -6.72 -13.50 4.80
C MET A 1 -7.13 -12.50 5.88
N GLU A 2 -7.82 -12.91 6.94
CA GLU A 2 -8.16 -11.99 8.05
C GLU A 2 -6.93 -11.36 8.73
N GLU A 3 -5.84 -12.13 8.91
CA GLU A 3 -4.59 -11.62 9.51
C GLU A 3 -3.96 -10.49 8.69
N ILE A 4 -3.80 -10.67 7.38
CA ILE A 4 -3.20 -9.63 6.52
C ILE A 4 -4.06 -8.38 6.46
N VAL A 5 -5.39 -8.52 6.47
CA VAL A 5 -6.30 -7.38 6.50
C VAL A 5 -6.22 -6.64 7.84
N ALA A 6 -6.15 -7.36 8.96
CA ALA A 6 -6.00 -6.77 10.28
C ALA A 6 -4.66 -6.03 10.42
N ASP A 7 -3.55 -6.67 10.01
CA ASP A 7 -2.22 -6.05 10.03
C ASP A 7 -2.16 -4.82 9.12
N PHE A 8 -2.77 -4.89 7.94
CA PHE A 8 -2.82 -3.77 7.01
C PHE A 8 -3.61 -2.59 7.61
N SER A 9 -4.74 -2.87 8.27
CA SER A 9 -5.56 -1.84 8.91
C SER A 9 -4.85 -1.17 10.09
N ALA A 10 -3.80 -1.78 10.63
CA ALA A 10 -2.98 -1.21 11.70
C ALA A 10 -1.88 -0.27 11.20
N ILE A 11 -1.66 -0.18 9.88
CA ILE A 11 -0.62 0.71 9.31
C ILE A 11 -1.02 2.17 9.52
N ASN A 12 -0.17 2.90 10.25
CA ASN A 12 -0.38 4.30 10.58
C ASN A 12 0.86 5.19 10.34
N ASP A 13 1.97 4.59 9.90
CA ASP A 13 3.22 5.27 9.57
C ASP A 13 4.04 4.46 8.55
N LEU A 14 5.17 5.02 8.09
CA LEU A 14 6.06 4.37 7.13
C LEU A 14 6.76 3.14 7.73
N ALA A 15 7.08 3.15 9.03
CA ALA A 15 7.77 2.04 9.69
C ALA A 15 6.87 0.79 9.76
N SER A 16 5.58 0.98 9.97
CA SER A 16 4.52 -0.02 9.98
C SER A 16 4.31 -0.60 8.58
N LEU A 17 4.34 0.25 7.53
CA LEU A 17 4.34 -0.23 6.14
C LEU A 17 5.58 -1.10 5.84
N VAL A 18 6.77 -0.65 6.20
CA VAL A 18 8.01 -1.43 5.98
C VAL A 18 7.96 -2.77 6.73
N SER A 19 7.43 -2.77 7.96
CA SER A 19 7.26 -3.98 8.74
C SER A 19 6.25 -4.94 8.10
N PHE A 20 5.14 -4.41 7.58
CA PHE A 20 4.14 -5.17 6.84
C PHE A 20 4.73 -5.84 5.59
N VAL A 21 5.40 -5.06 4.74
CA VAL A 21 6.05 -5.53 3.51
C VAL A 21 7.04 -6.66 3.81
N ARG A 22 7.86 -6.51 4.86
CA ARG A 22 8.81 -7.54 5.30
C ARG A 22 8.14 -8.78 5.87
N LYS A 23 7.09 -8.62 6.69
CA LYS A 23 6.35 -9.74 7.30
C LYS A 23 5.79 -10.66 6.22
N TYR A 24 5.29 -10.08 5.14
CA TYR A 24 4.63 -10.80 4.06
C TYR A 24 5.53 -11.08 2.85
N GLY A 25 6.83 -10.76 2.94
CA GLY A 25 7.80 -11.03 1.87
C GLY A 25 7.45 -10.34 0.55
N LEU A 26 6.82 -9.15 0.60
CA LEU A 26 6.46 -8.40 -0.60
C LEU A 26 7.71 -7.72 -1.18
N GLU A 27 7.87 -7.80 -2.49
CA GLU A 27 8.99 -7.22 -3.21
C GLU A 27 8.61 -5.89 -3.83
N THR A 28 9.57 -4.96 -3.87
CA THR A 28 9.35 -3.67 -4.50
C THR A 28 9.26 -3.83 -6.01
N LYS A 29 8.19 -3.28 -6.60
CA LYS A 29 7.96 -3.24 -8.04
C LYS A 29 8.04 -1.79 -8.51
N GLU A 30 8.98 -1.49 -9.40
CA GLU A 30 9.09 -0.16 -9.97
C GLU A 30 7.83 0.17 -10.77
N HIS A 31 7.24 1.33 -10.48
CA HIS A 31 6.08 1.83 -11.21
C HIS A 31 6.40 3.24 -11.73
N PRO A 32 6.23 3.54 -13.02
CA PRO A 32 6.61 4.83 -13.61
C PRO A 32 5.60 5.97 -13.32
N ASP A 33 4.72 5.81 -12.33
CA ASP A 33 3.66 6.79 -12.07
C ASP A 33 4.10 7.84 -11.04
N THR A 34 4.07 9.11 -11.44
CA THR A 34 4.46 10.27 -10.64
C THR A 34 3.71 10.43 -9.31
N PHE A 35 2.55 9.78 -9.15
CA PHE A 35 1.75 9.83 -7.93
C PHE A 35 1.90 8.59 -7.03
N VAL A 36 2.65 7.59 -7.50
CA VAL A 36 2.96 6.36 -6.76
C VAL A 36 4.36 6.52 -6.18
N VAL A 37 4.45 6.46 -4.86
CA VAL A 37 5.73 6.47 -4.14
C VAL A 37 6.43 5.15 -4.33
N ASN A 38 5.67 4.08 -4.09
CA ASN A 38 6.18 2.73 -4.21
C ASN A 38 5.05 1.72 -4.38
N THR A 39 5.34 0.63 -5.07
CA THR A 39 4.46 -0.53 -5.13
C THR A 39 5.21 -1.74 -4.59
N HIS A 40 4.55 -2.52 -3.75
CA HIS A 40 5.05 -3.78 -3.24
C HIS A 40 4.12 -4.91 -3.68
N GLU A 41 4.66 -5.97 -4.25
CA GLU A 41 3.87 -7.10 -4.76
C GLU A 41 4.48 -8.41 -4.28
N GLY A 42 3.65 -9.40 -4.00
CA GLY A 42 4.09 -10.74 -3.63
C GLY A 42 2.96 -11.76 -3.68
N GLN A 43 3.32 -13.03 -3.50
CA GLN A 43 2.35 -14.13 -3.44
C GLN A 43 2.22 -14.68 -2.04
N ILE A 44 0.99 -14.80 -1.56
CA ILE A 44 0.66 -15.32 -0.23
C ILE A 44 -0.42 -16.37 -0.39
N HIS A 45 -0.08 -17.64 -0.13
CA HIS A 45 -1.01 -18.77 -0.23
C HIS A 45 -1.72 -18.85 -1.60
N GLY A 46 -0.98 -18.62 -2.70
CA GLY A 46 -1.53 -18.62 -4.06
C GLY A 46 -2.23 -17.33 -4.48
N MET A 47 -2.49 -16.40 -3.55
CA MET A 47 -3.09 -15.11 -3.86
C MET A 47 -2.02 -14.07 -4.16
N THR A 48 -2.29 -13.20 -5.12
CA THR A 48 -1.42 -12.06 -5.41
C THR A 48 -1.80 -10.92 -4.49
N VAL A 49 -0.83 -10.38 -3.77
CA VAL A 49 -0.99 -9.26 -2.86
C VAL A 49 -0.20 -8.08 -3.39
N GLU A 50 -0.90 -6.98 -3.65
CA GLU A 50 -0.33 -5.71 -4.09
C GLU A 50 -0.59 -4.65 -3.02
N VAL A 51 0.45 -3.93 -2.62
CA VAL A 51 0.38 -2.77 -1.75
C VAL A 51 0.91 -1.57 -2.51
N VAL A 52 0.08 -0.57 -2.72
CA VAL A 52 0.44 0.65 -3.44
C VAL A 52 0.48 1.81 -2.45
N HIS A 53 1.67 2.37 -2.25
CA HIS A 53 1.87 3.60 -1.49
C HIS A 53 1.79 4.80 -2.42
N ARG A 54 0.78 5.63 -2.20
CA ARG A 54 0.50 6.85 -2.96
C ARG A 54 0.54 8.07 -2.08
N TRP A 55 0.86 9.19 -2.69
CA TRP A 55 0.68 10.49 -2.09
C TRP A 55 -0.78 10.94 -2.17
N ARG A 56 -1.32 11.48 -1.07
CA ARG A 56 -2.63 12.13 -1.04
C ARG A 56 -2.44 13.64 -1.19
N ASP A 57 -2.68 14.15 -2.39
CA ASP A 57 -2.74 15.59 -2.62
C ASP A 57 -4.20 16.08 -2.46
N ARG A 58 -4.52 16.81 -1.38
CA ARG A 58 -5.82 17.49 -1.23
C ARG A 58 -5.83 18.88 -1.87
N CYS A 59 -4.69 19.39 -2.32
CA CYS A 59 -4.47 20.78 -2.71
C CYS A 59 -3.59 20.89 -3.98
N ARG A 60 -4.21 20.76 -5.15
CA ARG A 60 -3.78 21.36 -6.44
C ARG A 60 -2.26 21.48 -6.65
N ALA A 61 -1.65 20.58 -7.43
CA ALA A 61 -0.61 20.82 -8.46
C ALA A 61 0.67 21.62 -8.12
N PHE A 62 0.84 22.20 -6.93
CA PHE A 62 1.93 23.14 -6.61
C PHE A 62 2.52 23.00 -5.20
N GLN A 63 2.12 21.99 -4.43
CA GLN A 63 2.83 21.63 -3.19
C GLN A 63 3.68 20.38 -3.43
N VAL A 64 5.00 20.53 -3.23
CA VAL A 64 6.02 19.47 -3.38
C VAL A 64 5.97 18.46 -2.22
N ARG A 65 5.04 18.64 -1.27
CA ARG A 65 4.81 17.72 -0.15
C ARG A 65 3.30 17.47 0.00
N PRO A 66 2.81 16.24 -0.19
CA PRO A 66 1.43 15.89 0.07
C PRO A 66 1.18 15.85 1.58
N ASP A 67 0.03 16.36 2.00
CA ASP A 67 -0.36 16.41 3.41
C ASP A 67 -0.67 15.03 4.02
N GLY A 68 -0.77 13.97 3.22
CA GLY A 68 -1.04 12.62 3.74
C GLY A 68 -0.55 11.49 2.84
N ASN A 69 -0.27 10.36 3.48
CA ASN A 69 0.08 9.10 2.85
C ASN A 69 -1.19 8.26 2.67
N ASN A 70 -1.39 7.73 1.46
CA ASN A 70 -2.43 6.74 1.17
C ASN A 70 -1.75 5.41 0.85
N ILE A 71 -2.14 4.35 1.52
CA ILE A 71 -1.69 3.01 1.19
C ILE A 71 -2.92 2.20 0.81
N GLU A 72 -2.87 1.58 -0.36
CA GLU A 72 -3.91 0.72 -0.90
C GLU A 72 -3.42 -0.72 -0.86
N LEU A 73 -4.22 -1.64 -0.31
CA LEU A 73 -4.02 -3.07 -0.39
C LEU A 73 -5.00 -3.66 -1.39
N LYS A 74 -4.51 -4.50 -2.28
CA LYS A 74 -5.31 -5.34 -3.16
C LYS A 74 -4.86 -6.78 -3.01
N ILE A 75 -5.85 -7.66 -2.98
CA ILE A 75 -5.63 -9.11 -3.00
C ILE A 75 -6.40 -9.64 -4.20
N ALA A 76 -5.68 -10.31 -5.09
CA ALA A 76 -6.24 -11.03 -6.22
C ALA A 76 -6.12 -12.54 -6.00
N ASP A 77 -7.11 -13.29 -6.47
CA ASP A 77 -7.07 -14.75 -6.50
C ASP A 77 -6.06 -15.27 -7.55
N GLU A 78 -5.97 -16.60 -7.66
CA GLU A 78 -5.08 -17.28 -8.62
C GLU A 78 -5.40 -16.97 -10.08
N GLU A 79 -6.63 -16.53 -10.38
CA GLU A 79 -7.08 -16.12 -11.71
C GLU A 79 -6.79 -14.62 -11.98
N GLY A 80 -6.20 -13.90 -11.01
CA GLY A 80 -5.89 -12.48 -11.10
C GLY A 80 -7.08 -11.56 -10.85
N LYS A 81 -8.21 -12.09 -10.37
CA LYS A 81 -9.39 -11.30 -10.03
C LYS A 81 -9.23 -10.71 -8.64
N ILE A 82 -9.38 -9.39 -8.52
CA ILE A 82 -9.36 -8.71 -7.22
C ILE A 82 -10.57 -9.18 -6.40
N ILE A 83 -10.28 -9.85 -5.29
CA ILE A 83 -11.28 -10.36 -4.33
C ILE A 83 -11.38 -9.48 -3.09
N PHE A 84 -10.37 -8.66 -2.82
CA PHE A 84 -10.35 -7.72 -1.71
C PHE A 84 -9.56 -6.46 -2.05
N SER A 85 -10.07 -5.31 -1.63
CA SER A 85 -9.33 -4.05 -1.62
C SER A 85 -9.62 -3.25 -0.36
N SER A 86 -8.59 -2.59 0.17
CA SER A 86 -8.71 -1.68 1.31
C SER A 86 -7.74 -0.51 1.17
N THR A 87 -8.01 0.59 1.86
CA THR A 87 -7.15 1.76 1.86
C THR A 87 -7.03 2.31 3.26
N VAL A 88 -5.80 2.58 3.67
CA VAL A 88 -5.48 3.32 4.90
C VAL A 88 -4.84 4.65 4.55
N SER A 89 -5.15 5.68 5.33
CA SER A 89 -4.56 7.00 5.19
C SER A 89 -3.97 7.43 6.52
N TYR A 90 -2.76 7.96 6.53
CA TYR A 90 -2.18 8.63 7.69
C TYR A 90 -1.52 9.94 7.29
N LEU A 91 -1.38 10.84 8.26
CA LEU A 91 -0.66 12.10 8.11
C LEU A 91 0.76 11.86 8.62
N ASP A 92 1.77 12.41 7.94
CA ASP A 92 3.11 12.51 8.52
C ASP A 92 3.04 13.68 9.52
N ASP A 93 3.13 13.41 10.82
CA ASP A 93 3.34 14.46 11.83
C ASP A 93 4.74 15.05 11.59
N ILE A 94 4.81 16.24 11.00
CA ILE A 94 6.03 17.03 10.76
C ILE A 94 6.42 17.79 12.03
#